data_AF-A0A3Q9UT24-F1
#
_entry.id   AF-A0A3Q9UT24-F1
#
_cell.length_a   1.000
_cell.length_b   1.000
_cell.length_c   1.000
_cell.angle_alpha   90.00
_cell.angle_beta   90.00
_cell.angle_gamma   90.00
#
_symmetry.space_group_name_H-M   'P 1'
#
loop_
_entity.id
_entity.type
_entity.pdbx_description
1 polymer ?
#
loop_
_entity_poly.entity_id
_entity_poly.type
_entity_poly.pdbx_seq_one_letter_code
_entity_poly.pdbx_strand_id
1 'polypeptide(L)'
;MTAPDVVEDVALRRADVLAGLLAEDAPRRRAALAAAAAHGWLRRDPHTVVRAVRLDPAAGSLRHRALARGLDASPRSGLVFLGDREGALLFASTEAPGSPLGAETDALLRAEARSRGLSVQAVGTARHDRRDDDLLPTARRAVLAASIVHSLPDGAGGGDIADLGTWVLLASVGADTSQLGTLSPAAATLLERGDDVQRRTVEAYLDVRGSVREACEILHIHRTTLYYRLENLPEAVRDALDDGLARSTLHLCLKLVRFRGGLEGRRAS
;
A
#
# COMPACT_ATOMS: atom_id res chain seq x y z
N MET A 1 0.32 14.60 46.24
CA MET A 1 0.08 14.43 44.80
C MET A 1 -1.40 14.62 44.58
N THR A 2 -1.78 15.68 43.88
CA THR A 2 -3.19 16.00 43.62
C THR A 2 -3.72 15.18 42.44
N ALA A 3 -5.04 14.97 42.33
CA ALA A 3 -5.66 14.26 41.21
C ALA A 3 -5.21 14.75 39.80
N PRO A 4 -5.03 16.07 39.53
CA PRO A 4 -4.46 16.53 38.26
C PRO A 4 -3.01 16.06 38.03
N ASP A 5 -2.16 16.02 39.06
CA ASP A 5 -0.76 15.56 38.93
C ASP A 5 -0.68 14.08 38.49
N VAL A 6 -1.62 13.24 38.96
CA VAL A 6 -1.68 11.81 38.62
C VAL A 6 -2.12 11.59 37.17
N VAL A 7 -3.05 12.39 36.66
CA VAL A 7 -3.53 12.29 35.27
C VAL A 7 -2.44 12.73 34.28
N GLU A 8 -1.71 13.78 34.63
CA GLU A 8 -0.60 14.29 33.82
C GLU A 8 0.57 13.29 33.75
N ASP A 9 0.93 12.66 34.88
CA ASP A 9 1.97 11.62 34.94
C ASP A 9 1.61 10.37 34.11
N VAL A 10 0.35 9.93 34.15
CA VAL A 10 -0.14 8.80 33.32
C VAL A 10 -0.12 9.15 31.82
N ALA A 11 -0.47 10.38 31.46
CA ALA A 11 -0.46 10.84 30.07
C ALA A 11 0.97 10.93 29.51
N LEU A 12 1.91 11.48 30.28
CA LEU A 12 3.33 11.53 29.92
C LEU A 12 3.91 10.12 29.77
N ARG A 13 3.61 9.22 30.70
CA ARG A 13 4.06 7.82 30.65
C ARG A 13 3.48 7.07 29.44
N ARG A 14 2.22 7.33 29.07
CA ARG A 14 1.63 6.78 27.84
C ARG A 14 2.34 7.29 26.61
N ALA A 15 2.57 8.59 26.51
CA ALA A 15 3.27 9.19 25.37
C ALA A 15 4.69 8.60 25.19
N ASP A 16 5.43 8.40 26.29
CA ASP A 16 6.77 7.81 26.26
C ASP A 16 6.77 6.35 25.77
N VAL A 17 5.78 5.55 26.22
CA VAL A 17 5.60 4.18 25.75
C VAL A 17 5.27 4.15 24.26
N LEU A 18 4.32 4.99 23.80
CA LEU A 18 3.93 5.03 22.38
C LEU A 18 5.08 5.49 21.48
N ALA A 19 5.83 6.51 21.90
CA ALA A 19 7.04 6.96 21.21
C ALA A 19 8.11 5.86 21.15
N GLY A 20 8.14 4.98 22.15
CA GLY A 20 9.03 3.82 22.19
C GLY A 20 8.71 2.75 21.16
N LEU A 21 7.46 2.64 20.66
CA LEU A 21 7.03 1.54 19.77
C LEU A 21 7.77 1.50 18.43
N LEU A 22 8.23 2.66 17.95
CA LEU A 22 8.98 2.81 16.70
C LEU A 22 10.38 3.39 16.90
N ALA A 23 10.91 3.34 18.12
CA ALA A 23 12.26 3.78 18.43
C ALA A 23 13.32 3.02 17.61
N GLU A 24 14.47 3.63 17.33
CA GLU A 24 15.57 2.96 16.61
C GLU A 24 16.14 1.78 17.40
N ASP A 25 16.12 1.86 18.73
CA ASP A 25 16.61 0.83 19.64
C ASP A 25 15.62 -0.34 19.80
N ALA A 26 16.05 -1.55 19.48
CA ALA A 26 15.19 -2.75 19.51
C ALA A 26 14.73 -3.13 20.94
N PRO A 27 15.60 -3.20 21.97
CA PRO A 27 15.17 -3.34 23.37
C PRO A 27 14.07 -2.35 23.78
N ARG A 28 14.22 -1.06 23.45
CA ARG A 28 13.21 -0.04 23.74
C ARG A 28 11.87 -0.33 23.05
N ARG A 29 11.87 -0.72 21.77
CA ARG A 29 10.62 -1.09 21.06
C ARG A 29 9.91 -2.28 21.70
N ARG A 30 10.66 -3.31 22.06
CA ARG A 30 10.11 -4.52 22.70
C ARG A 30 9.50 -4.21 24.05
N ALA A 31 10.19 -3.41 24.87
CA ALA A 31 9.70 -2.94 26.16
C ALA A 31 8.44 -2.07 25.99
N ALA A 32 8.42 -1.17 25.01
CA ALA A 32 7.27 -0.35 24.69
C ALA A 32 6.04 -1.18 24.27
N LEU A 33 6.22 -2.19 23.40
CA LEU A 33 5.14 -3.08 23.01
C LEU A 33 4.64 -3.93 24.20
N ALA A 34 5.54 -4.34 25.09
CA ALA A 34 5.16 -5.03 26.33
C ALA A 34 4.31 -4.15 27.23
N ALA A 35 4.75 -2.91 27.45
CA ALA A 35 4.02 -1.94 28.26
C ALA A 35 2.66 -1.61 27.63
N ALA A 36 2.60 -1.32 26.33
CA ALA A 36 1.34 -1.04 25.64
C ALA A 36 0.34 -2.20 25.72
N ALA A 37 0.82 -3.44 25.62
CA ALA A 37 -0.01 -4.64 25.78
C ALA A 37 -0.50 -4.83 27.22
N ALA A 38 0.37 -4.63 28.22
CA ALA A 38 0.02 -4.75 29.63
C ALA A 38 -1.06 -3.74 30.06
N HIS A 39 -1.08 -2.55 29.47
CA HIS A 39 -2.10 -1.53 29.71
C HIS A 39 -3.33 -1.67 28.80
N GLY A 40 -3.39 -2.70 27.94
CA GLY A 40 -4.50 -2.95 27.02
C GLY A 40 -4.63 -1.92 25.88
N TRP A 41 -3.59 -1.11 25.62
CA TRP A 41 -3.62 -0.12 24.54
C TRP A 41 -3.46 -0.74 23.17
N LEU A 42 -2.70 -1.85 23.09
CA LEU A 42 -2.45 -2.62 21.89
C LEU A 42 -2.50 -4.12 22.20
N ARG A 43 -2.71 -4.93 21.16
CA ARG A 43 -2.67 -6.39 21.24
C ARG A 43 -1.40 -6.94 20.58
N ARG A 44 -0.90 -8.07 21.08
CA ARG A 44 0.23 -8.80 20.48
C ARG A 44 -0.25 -9.91 19.54
N ASP A 45 -1.26 -9.58 18.75
CA ASP A 45 -1.94 -10.51 17.83
C ASP A 45 -2.45 -9.74 16.58
N PRO A 46 -3.01 -10.44 15.58
CA PRO A 46 -3.47 -9.82 14.33
C PRO A 46 -4.63 -8.83 14.43
N HIS A 47 -5.17 -8.60 15.63
CA HIS A 47 -6.12 -7.51 15.85
C HIS A 47 -5.43 -6.15 15.87
N THR A 48 -4.14 -6.07 16.20
CA THR A 48 -3.40 -4.81 16.05
C THR A 48 -3.10 -4.57 14.58
N VAL A 49 -3.65 -3.48 14.05
CA VAL A 49 -3.43 -3.03 12.67
C VAL A 49 -2.63 -1.75 12.71
N VAL A 50 -1.50 -1.72 11.99
CA VAL A 50 -0.75 -0.48 11.75
C VAL A 50 -1.18 0.10 10.41
N ARG A 51 -1.45 1.40 10.39
CA ARG A 51 -1.81 2.19 9.20
C ARG A 51 -0.74 3.22 8.91
N ALA A 52 -0.25 3.23 7.68
CA ALA A 52 0.60 4.28 7.14
C ALA A 52 -0.22 5.19 6.24
N VAL A 53 -0.25 6.47 6.56
CA VAL A 53 -1.10 7.47 5.90
C VAL A 53 -0.20 8.49 5.24
N ARG A 54 -0.21 8.50 3.91
CA ARG A 54 0.53 9.48 3.11
C ARG A 54 -0.39 10.65 2.81
N LEU A 55 0.06 11.84 3.20
CA LEU A 55 -0.63 13.10 2.95
C LEU A 55 0.09 13.87 1.85
N ASP A 56 -0.62 14.81 1.23
CA ASP A 56 0.00 15.79 0.35
C ASP A 56 1.14 16.54 1.08
N PRO A 57 2.39 16.47 0.56
CA PRO A 57 3.54 17.12 1.18
C PRO A 57 3.42 18.65 1.20
N ALA A 58 2.67 19.25 0.26
CA ALA A 58 2.52 20.70 0.15
C ALA A 58 1.89 21.33 1.40
N ALA A 59 1.14 20.56 2.19
CA ALA A 59 0.53 21.04 3.42
C ALA A 59 1.54 21.24 4.58
N GLY A 60 2.72 20.65 4.51
CA GLY A 60 3.77 20.78 5.53
C GLY A 60 3.56 19.96 6.81
N SER A 61 4.67 19.66 7.47
CA SER A 61 4.75 18.73 8.61
C SER A 61 3.95 19.16 9.86
N LEU A 62 3.79 20.48 10.07
CA LEU A 62 3.02 21.00 11.21
C LEU A 62 1.53 20.61 11.10
N ARG A 63 0.93 20.76 9.90
CA ARG A 63 -0.48 20.43 9.67
C ARG A 63 -0.71 18.92 9.73
N HIS A 64 0.23 18.13 9.21
CA HIS A 64 0.22 16.66 9.33
C HIS A 64 0.22 16.21 10.80
N ARG A 65 1.10 16.78 11.63
CA ARG A 65 1.14 16.49 13.07
C ARG A 65 -0.13 16.94 13.80
N ALA A 66 -0.72 18.07 13.41
CA ALA A 66 -1.98 18.54 13.98
C ALA A 66 -3.14 17.57 13.68
N LEU A 67 -3.21 17.04 12.45
CA LEU A 67 -4.16 15.97 12.08
C LEU A 67 -3.92 14.71 12.93
N ALA A 68 -2.67 14.24 13.01
CA ALA A 68 -2.31 13.05 13.78
C ALA A 68 -2.75 13.14 15.24
N ARG A 69 -2.43 14.26 15.92
CA ARG A 69 -2.85 14.50 17.30
C ARG A 69 -4.37 14.60 17.45
N GLY A 70 -5.06 15.19 16.48
CA GLY A 70 -6.52 15.28 16.48
C GLY A 70 -7.19 13.91 16.38
N LEU A 71 -6.64 13.02 15.55
CA LEU A 71 -7.12 11.64 15.43
C LEU A 71 -6.82 10.84 16.71
N ASP A 72 -5.60 10.93 17.24
CA ASP A 72 -5.16 10.23 18.47
C ASP A 72 -5.97 10.64 19.71
N ALA A 73 -6.31 11.94 19.83
CA ALA A 73 -7.11 12.46 20.93
C ALA A 73 -8.61 12.13 20.83
N SER A 74 -9.10 11.70 19.65
CA SER A 74 -10.52 11.44 19.41
C SER A 74 -10.86 9.99 19.70
N PRO A 75 -11.68 9.68 20.73
CA PRO A 75 -12.07 8.30 21.02
C PRO A 75 -12.83 7.63 19.86
N ARG A 76 -13.50 8.44 19.03
CA ARG A 76 -14.25 7.97 17.84
C ARG A 76 -13.34 7.42 16.74
N SER A 77 -12.08 7.83 16.70
CA SER A 77 -11.15 7.37 15.66
C SER A 77 -10.69 5.93 15.93
N GLY A 78 -10.57 5.54 17.21
CA GLY A 78 -9.92 4.29 17.61
C GLY A 78 -8.44 4.20 17.22
N LEU A 79 -7.84 5.31 16.77
CA LEU A 79 -6.46 5.39 16.29
C LEU A 79 -5.54 5.87 17.41
N VAL A 80 -4.37 5.23 17.49
CA VAL A 80 -3.26 5.61 18.35
C VAL A 80 -2.11 6.08 17.49
N PHE A 81 -1.65 7.32 17.66
CA PHE A 81 -0.54 7.84 16.85
C PHE A 81 0.80 7.24 17.31
N LEU A 82 1.55 6.69 16.37
CA LEU A 82 2.84 6.03 16.61
C LEU A 82 4.05 6.89 16.21
N GLY A 83 3.86 7.83 15.29
CA GLY A 83 4.93 8.68 14.77
C GLY A 83 4.87 8.89 13.27
N ASP A 84 5.93 9.49 12.73
CA ASP A 84 6.16 9.66 11.29
C ASP A 84 7.30 8.75 10.86
N ARG A 85 7.15 8.08 9.71
CA ARG A 85 8.24 7.33 9.08
C ARG A 85 8.10 7.36 7.57
N GLU A 86 9.20 7.66 6.87
CA GLU A 86 9.27 7.66 5.40
C GLU A 86 8.17 8.53 4.74
N GLY A 87 7.80 9.65 5.37
CA GLY A 87 6.77 10.56 4.86
C GLY A 87 5.33 10.07 5.04
N ALA A 88 5.12 9.06 5.89
CA ALA A 88 3.81 8.58 6.28
C ALA A 88 3.58 8.76 7.79
N LEU A 89 2.37 9.21 8.15
CA LEU A 89 1.90 9.17 9.53
C LEU A 89 1.49 7.74 9.88
N LEU A 90 1.99 7.22 11.00
CA LEU A 90 1.71 5.87 11.46
C LEU A 90 0.72 5.88 12.61
N PHE A 91 -0.32 5.06 12.49
CA PHE A 91 -1.33 4.85 13.51
C PHE A 91 -1.48 3.37 13.81
N ALA A 92 -1.86 3.02 15.04
CA ALA A 92 -2.34 1.69 15.39
C ALA A 92 -3.82 1.73 15.76
N SER A 93 -4.54 0.66 15.47
CA SER A 93 -5.90 0.42 15.94
C SER A 93 -6.09 -1.06 16.26
N THR A 94 -7.21 -1.38 16.91
CA THR A 94 -7.59 -2.77 17.22
C THR A 94 -8.81 -3.16 16.39
N GLU A 95 -8.63 -4.09 15.45
CA GLU A 95 -9.65 -4.52 14.48
C GLU A 95 -9.65 -6.03 14.30
N ALA A 96 -10.82 -6.67 14.42
CA ALA A 96 -10.96 -8.07 14.06
C ALA A 96 -10.68 -8.30 12.56
N PRO A 97 -10.04 -9.41 12.17
CA PRO A 97 -9.89 -9.80 10.77
C PRO A 97 -11.25 -9.86 10.05
N GLY A 98 -11.34 -9.28 8.86
CA GLY A 98 -12.58 -9.22 8.08
C GLY A 98 -13.62 -8.20 8.58
N SER A 99 -13.33 -7.44 9.64
CA SER A 99 -14.23 -6.40 10.16
C SER A 99 -14.35 -5.22 9.17
N PRO A 100 -15.54 -4.61 9.01
CA PRO A 100 -15.71 -3.37 8.25
C PRO A 100 -15.06 -2.15 8.93
N LEU A 101 -14.69 -2.27 10.21
CA LEU A 101 -14.12 -1.18 11.01
C LEU A 101 -12.88 -0.57 10.36
N GLY A 102 -12.10 -1.37 9.62
CA GLY A 102 -10.94 -0.86 8.92
C GLY A 102 -11.28 0.14 7.81
N ALA A 103 -12.34 -0.12 7.04
CA ALA A 103 -12.83 0.79 6.00
C ALA A 103 -13.51 2.04 6.62
N GLU A 104 -14.22 1.87 7.73
CA GLU A 104 -14.83 2.98 8.47
C GLU A 104 -13.75 3.92 9.06
N THR A 105 -12.69 3.35 9.63
CA THR A 105 -11.54 4.09 10.17
C THR A 105 -10.85 4.89 9.07
N ASP A 106 -10.63 4.27 7.91
CA ASP A 106 -10.07 4.90 6.73
C ASP A 106 -10.96 6.04 6.19
N ALA A 107 -12.28 5.87 6.21
CA ALA A 107 -13.24 6.91 5.81
C ALA A 107 -13.24 8.09 6.78
N LEU A 108 -13.24 7.83 8.08
CA LEU A 108 -13.14 8.83 9.15
C LEU A 108 -11.84 9.63 9.02
N LEU A 109 -10.71 8.94 8.85
CA LEU A 109 -9.41 9.57 8.67
C LEU A 109 -9.42 10.52 7.47
N ARG A 110 -9.97 10.07 6.32
CA ARG A 110 -10.07 10.92 5.13
C ARG A 110 -11.01 12.11 5.34
N ALA A 111 -12.08 11.95 6.11
CA ALA A 111 -12.99 13.04 6.44
C ALA A 111 -12.33 14.09 7.32
N GLU A 112 -11.58 13.68 8.33
CA GLU A 112 -10.84 14.58 9.23
C GLU A 112 -9.67 15.27 8.53
N ALA A 113 -8.98 14.59 7.62
CA ALA A 113 -7.98 15.23 6.77
C ALA A 113 -8.61 16.33 5.90
N ARG A 114 -9.74 16.02 5.24
CA ARG A 114 -10.47 16.97 4.39
C ARG A 114 -11.01 18.18 5.15
N SER A 115 -11.55 17.99 6.36
CA SER A 115 -12.05 19.10 7.20
C SER A 115 -10.94 20.10 7.56
N ARG A 116 -9.68 19.66 7.53
CA ARG A 116 -8.48 20.48 7.78
C ARG A 116 -7.77 20.95 6.51
N GLY A 117 -8.39 20.75 5.34
CA GLY A 117 -7.83 21.11 4.04
C GLY A 117 -6.57 20.30 3.69
N LEU A 118 -6.53 19.02 4.08
CA LEU A 118 -5.48 18.06 3.75
C LEU A 118 -6.03 16.99 2.81
N SER A 119 -5.19 16.54 1.88
CA SER A 119 -5.50 15.41 1.00
C SER A 119 -4.72 14.18 1.42
N VAL A 120 -5.42 13.04 1.53
CA VAL A 120 -4.81 11.72 1.78
C VAL A 120 -4.51 11.10 0.43
N GLN A 121 -3.23 10.91 0.13
CA GLN A 121 -2.76 10.36 -1.14
C GLN A 121 -2.78 8.82 -1.15
N ALA A 122 -2.56 8.18 0.00
CA ALA A 122 -2.65 6.73 0.15
C ALA A 122 -2.76 6.30 1.62
N VAL A 123 -3.38 5.15 1.85
CA VAL A 123 -3.41 4.46 3.13
C VAL A 123 -2.94 3.01 2.95
N GLY A 124 -1.88 2.62 3.64
CA GLY A 124 -1.41 1.24 3.66
C GLY A 124 -1.65 0.61 5.02
N THR A 125 -2.13 -0.63 5.06
CA THR A 125 -2.36 -1.34 6.33
C THR A 125 -1.55 -2.62 6.43
N ALA A 126 -1.18 -2.99 7.65
CA ALA A 126 -0.59 -4.28 7.96
C ALA A 126 -1.02 -4.74 9.35
N ARG A 127 -1.31 -6.03 9.48
CA ARG A 127 -1.63 -6.67 10.76
C ARG A 127 -0.38 -7.16 11.46
N HIS A 128 -0.32 -7.01 12.77
CA HIS A 128 0.79 -7.50 13.57
C HIS A 128 0.83 -9.04 13.54
N ASP A 129 2.02 -9.59 13.28
CA ASP A 129 2.25 -11.03 13.40
C ASP A 129 2.56 -11.36 14.86
N ARG A 130 1.90 -12.38 15.41
CA ARG A 130 2.13 -12.88 16.78
C ARG A 130 3.58 -13.34 17.03
N ARG A 131 4.34 -13.56 15.96
CA ARG A 131 5.76 -13.95 15.99
C ARG A 131 6.71 -12.77 16.15
N ASP A 132 6.26 -11.55 15.84
CA ASP A 132 7.05 -10.34 15.99
C ASP A 132 7.05 -9.90 17.47
N ASP A 133 8.22 -9.60 18.03
CA ASP A 133 8.37 -9.14 19.42
C ASP A 133 8.34 -7.61 19.55
N ASP A 134 8.31 -6.89 18.42
CA ASP A 134 8.11 -5.44 18.31
C ASP A 134 7.17 -5.06 17.13
N LEU A 135 6.86 -3.76 16.99
CA LEU A 135 5.94 -3.26 15.95
C LEU A 135 6.63 -2.81 14.66
N LEU A 136 7.97 -2.77 14.61
CA LEU A 136 8.69 -2.19 13.47
C LEU A 136 8.47 -2.98 12.17
N PRO A 137 8.49 -4.33 12.15
CA PRO A 137 8.15 -5.11 10.96
C PRO A 137 6.74 -4.82 10.45
N THR A 138 5.76 -4.68 11.35
CA THR A 138 4.38 -4.33 10.98
C THR A 138 4.31 -2.92 10.39
N ALA A 139 4.97 -1.95 11.02
CA ALA A 139 5.01 -0.58 10.53
C ALA A 139 5.66 -0.48 9.14
N ARG A 140 6.79 -1.18 8.92
CA ARG A 140 7.45 -1.24 7.60
C ARG A 140 6.53 -1.83 6.53
N ARG A 141 5.79 -2.89 6.85
CA ARG A 141 4.80 -3.49 5.94
C ARG A 141 3.66 -2.51 5.61
N ALA A 142 3.16 -1.75 6.58
CA ALA A 142 2.14 -0.73 6.34
C ALA A 142 2.66 0.41 5.45
N VAL A 143 3.88 0.89 5.70
CA VAL A 143 4.54 1.92 4.84
C VAL A 143 4.73 1.40 3.42
N LEU A 144 5.18 0.15 3.25
CA LEU A 144 5.31 -0.48 1.95
C LEU A 144 3.98 -0.57 1.23
N ALA A 145 2.90 -0.98 1.91
CA ALA A 145 1.55 -1.00 1.35
C ALA A 145 1.11 0.40 0.88
N ALA A 146 1.34 1.43 1.70
CA ALA A 146 0.99 2.81 1.37
C ALA A 146 1.77 3.30 0.15
N SER A 147 3.06 2.96 0.07
CA SER A 147 3.92 3.27 -1.07
C SER A 147 3.47 2.57 -2.34
N ILE A 148 3.12 1.28 -2.25
CA ILE A 148 2.62 0.49 -3.38
C ILE A 148 1.32 1.08 -3.90
N VAL A 149 0.33 1.28 -3.03
CA VAL A 149 -0.98 1.82 -3.41
C VAL A 149 -0.83 3.23 -3.97
N HIS A 150 0.02 4.05 -3.35
CA HIS A 150 0.40 5.36 -3.87
C HIS A 150 1.13 5.29 -5.21
N SER A 151 1.54 4.12 -5.72
CA SER A 151 2.21 4.00 -7.02
C SER A 151 1.28 3.45 -8.10
N LEU A 152 0.16 2.82 -7.74
CA LEU A 152 -0.76 2.21 -8.70
C LEU A 152 -1.62 3.25 -9.44
N PRO A 153 -1.65 3.25 -10.79
CA PRO A 153 -2.40 4.25 -11.56
C PRO A 153 -3.91 4.25 -11.29
N ASP A 154 -4.50 3.06 -11.11
CA ASP A 154 -5.95 2.91 -10.82
C ASP A 154 -6.19 2.62 -9.32
N GLY A 155 -5.20 2.89 -8.47
CA GLY A 155 -5.18 2.44 -7.08
C GLY A 155 -6.36 2.98 -6.27
N ALA A 156 -7.13 2.09 -5.65
CA ALA A 156 -7.98 2.41 -4.51
C ALA A 156 -7.14 3.23 -3.52
N GLY A 157 -7.66 4.33 -2.96
CA GLY A 157 -6.89 5.21 -2.08
C GLY A 157 -6.34 4.55 -0.80
N GLY A 158 -6.50 3.24 -0.62
CA GLY A 158 -5.79 2.42 0.37
C GLY A 158 -5.78 0.92 0.04
N GLY A 159 -4.99 0.14 0.79
CA GLY A 159 -4.90 -1.31 0.66
C GLY A 159 -4.09 -1.99 1.78
N ASP A 160 -4.44 -3.25 2.08
CA ASP A 160 -3.70 -4.07 3.05
C ASP A 160 -2.54 -4.81 2.38
N ILE A 161 -1.39 -4.87 3.06
CA ILE A 161 -0.20 -5.54 2.55
C ILE A 161 -0.46 -7.01 2.17
N ALA A 162 -1.40 -7.68 2.85
CA ALA A 162 -1.76 -9.07 2.58
C ALA A 162 -2.40 -9.25 1.18
N ASP A 163 -3.06 -8.21 0.67
CA ASP A 163 -3.73 -8.21 -0.63
C ASP A 163 -2.81 -7.72 -1.76
N LEU A 164 -1.58 -7.29 -1.43
CA LEU A 164 -0.64 -6.66 -2.35
C LEU A 164 0.54 -7.56 -2.75
N GLY A 165 0.45 -8.88 -2.54
CA GLY A 165 1.57 -9.82 -2.71
C GLY A 165 2.37 -9.68 -4.02
N THR A 166 1.69 -9.62 -5.17
CA THR A 166 2.36 -9.42 -6.48
C THR A 166 3.09 -8.08 -6.55
N TRP A 167 2.50 -7.02 -6.01
CA TRP A 167 3.13 -5.70 -5.99
C TRP A 167 4.29 -5.62 -5.00
N VAL A 168 4.22 -6.35 -3.88
CA VAL A 168 5.34 -6.52 -2.95
C VAL A 168 6.51 -7.19 -3.64
N LEU A 169 6.26 -8.26 -4.40
CA LEU A 169 7.27 -8.93 -5.21
C LEU A 169 7.88 -7.97 -6.24
N LEU A 170 7.06 -7.23 -6.97
CA LEU A 170 7.55 -6.24 -7.95
C LEU A 170 8.32 -5.08 -7.30
N ALA A 171 7.92 -4.66 -6.10
CA ALA A 171 8.61 -3.63 -5.34
C ALA A 171 9.97 -4.11 -4.79
N SER A 172 10.11 -5.41 -4.49
CA SER A 172 11.39 -5.99 -4.08
C SER A 172 12.36 -6.22 -5.23
N VAL A 173 11.85 -6.32 -6.46
CA VAL A 173 12.67 -6.36 -7.66
C VAL A 173 13.10 -4.92 -7.98
N GLY A 174 14.40 -4.64 -7.84
CA GLY A 174 15.00 -3.34 -8.17
C GLY A 174 15.00 -3.00 -9.66
N ALA A 175 14.18 -3.68 -10.47
CA ALA A 175 14.12 -3.46 -11.90
C ALA A 175 13.36 -2.18 -12.25
N ASP A 176 13.91 -1.45 -13.19
CA ASP A 176 13.27 -0.33 -13.87
C ASP A 176 12.93 -0.68 -15.33
N THR A 177 12.32 0.27 -16.03
CA THR A 177 11.87 0.07 -17.41
C THR A 177 13.03 -0.13 -18.40
N SER A 178 14.27 0.27 -18.07
CA SER A 178 15.44 0.07 -18.92
C SER A 178 15.84 -1.40 -19.06
N GLN A 179 15.49 -2.22 -18.07
CA GLN A 179 15.82 -3.65 -18.04
C GLN A 179 14.77 -4.53 -18.74
N LEU A 180 13.68 -3.94 -19.24
CA LEU A 180 12.57 -4.69 -19.82
C LEU A 180 13.00 -5.52 -21.03
N GLY A 181 13.89 -5.02 -21.88
CA GLY A 181 14.39 -5.79 -23.02
C GLY A 181 15.10 -7.08 -22.61
N THR A 182 15.81 -7.06 -21.49
CA THR A 182 16.47 -8.24 -20.91
C THR A 182 15.48 -9.18 -20.23
N LEU A 183 14.47 -8.63 -19.54
CA LEU A 183 13.47 -9.43 -18.82
C LEU A 183 12.46 -10.07 -19.77
N SER A 184 11.94 -9.31 -20.72
CA SER A 184 10.95 -9.73 -21.69
C SER A 184 11.09 -8.93 -23.00
N PRO A 185 11.71 -9.52 -24.03
CA PRO A 185 11.75 -8.91 -25.36
C PRO A 185 10.36 -8.58 -25.90
N ALA A 186 9.35 -9.39 -25.57
CA ALA A 186 7.94 -9.13 -25.89
C ALA A 186 7.39 -7.88 -25.22
N ALA A 187 7.71 -7.65 -23.93
CA ALA A 187 7.27 -6.44 -23.22
C ALA A 187 7.93 -5.19 -23.80
N ALA A 188 9.24 -5.25 -24.07
CA ALA A 188 9.95 -4.16 -24.75
C ALA A 188 9.34 -3.86 -26.13
N THR A 189 9.05 -4.92 -26.91
CA THR A 189 8.39 -4.78 -28.23
C THR A 189 7.02 -4.09 -28.11
N LEU A 190 6.19 -4.47 -27.12
CA LEU A 190 4.89 -3.84 -26.90
C LEU A 190 4.99 -2.37 -26.49
N LEU A 191 6.06 -1.96 -25.80
CA LEU A 191 6.23 -0.58 -25.35
C LEU A 191 6.87 0.33 -26.40
N GLU A 192 7.81 -0.20 -27.17
CA GLU A 192 8.54 0.57 -28.18
C GLU A 192 7.80 0.65 -29.51
N ARG A 193 7.14 -0.46 -29.89
CA ARG A 193 6.55 -0.64 -31.24
C ARG A 193 5.05 -0.90 -31.20
N GLY A 194 4.54 -1.37 -30.07
CA GLY A 194 3.12 -1.60 -29.88
C GLY A 194 2.35 -0.30 -29.67
N ASP A 195 1.07 -0.32 -29.98
CA ASP A 195 0.17 0.76 -29.60
C ASP A 195 -0.49 0.50 -28.23
N ASP A 196 -1.15 1.53 -27.73
CA ASP A 196 -1.82 1.52 -26.45
C ASP A 196 -2.97 0.50 -26.39
N VAL A 197 -3.57 0.17 -27.54
CA VAL A 197 -4.66 -0.81 -27.66
C VAL A 197 -4.10 -2.23 -27.57
N GLN A 198 -2.98 -2.53 -28.23
CA GLN A 198 -2.29 -3.81 -28.16
C GLN A 198 -1.83 -4.09 -26.74
N ARG A 199 -1.18 -3.10 -26.08
CA ARG A 199 -0.74 -3.23 -24.69
C ARG A 199 -1.91 -3.54 -23.76
N ARG A 200 -3.00 -2.77 -23.83
CA ARG A 200 -4.21 -3.01 -23.02
C ARG A 200 -4.86 -4.37 -23.33
N THR A 201 -4.86 -4.79 -24.60
CA THR A 201 -5.44 -6.07 -25.01
C THR A 201 -4.65 -7.24 -24.41
N VAL A 202 -3.32 -7.21 -24.51
CA VAL A 202 -2.44 -8.24 -23.94
C VAL A 202 -2.55 -8.24 -22.42
N GLU A 203 -2.48 -7.09 -21.77
CA GLU A 203 -2.58 -7.00 -20.31
C GLU A 203 -3.91 -7.53 -19.79
N ALA A 204 -5.04 -7.10 -20.39
CA ALA A 204 -6.37 -7.58 -19.99
C ALA A 204 -6.54 -9.08 -20.22
N TYR A 205 -6.01 -9.61 -21.33
CA TYR A 205 -6.04 -11.05 -21.63
C TYR A 205 -5.24 -11.86 -20.60
N LEU A 206 -4.06 -11.38 -20.20
CA LEU A 206 -3.21 -12.04 -19.20
C LEU A 206 -3.80 -11.93 -17.78
N ASP A 207 -4.43 -10.81 -17.44
CA ASP A 207 -5.10 -10.60 -16.14
C ASP A 207 -6.20 -11.63 -15.87
N VAL A 208 -6.86 -12.12 -16.93
CA VAL A 208 -7.92 -13.14 -16.85
C VAL A 208 -7.45 -14.53 -17.25
N ARG A 209 -6.15 -14.81 -17.11
CA ARG A 209 -5.53 -16.13 -17.37
C ARG A 209 -5.71 -16.61 -18.82
N GLY A 210 -5.87 -15.70 -19.78
CA GLY A 210 -6.15 -16.03 -21.17
C GLY A 210 -7.63 -16.34 -21.48
N SER A 211 -8.55 -16.03 -20.57
CA SER A 211 -9.99 -16.19 -20.81
C SER A 211 -10.48 -15.17 -21.85
N VAL A 212 -10.76 -15.64 -23.08
CA VAL A 212 -11.31 -14.81 -24.17
C VAL A 212 -12.60 -14.11 -23.74
N ARG A 213 -13.49 -14.81 -23.03
CA ARG A 213 -14.78 -14.26 -22.57
C ARG A 213 -14.57 -13.10 -21.60
N GLU A 214 -13.80 -13.34 -20.53
CA GLU A 214 -13.55 -12.32 -19.50
C GLU A 214 -12.76 -11.13 -20.08
N ALA A 215 -11.82 -11.38 -20.99
CA ALA A 215 -11.05 -10.31 -21.65
C ALA A 215 -11.95 -9.45 -22.54
N CYS A 216 -12.87 -10.07 -23.30
CA CYS A 216 -13.86 -9.34 -24.10
C CYS A 216 -14.79 -8.49 -23.23
N GLU A 217 -15.21 -9.02 -22.07
CA GLU A 217 -16.04 -8.29 -21.10
C GLU A 217 -15.30 -7.06 -20.55
N ILE A 218 -14.04 -7.21 -20.13
CA ILE A 218 -13.20 -6.10 -19.63
C ILE A 218 -12.94 -5.05 -20.71
N LEU A 219 -12.63 -5.49 -21.93
CA LEU A 219 -12.27 -4.61 -23.04
C LEU A 219 -13.50 -4.03 -23.76
N HIS A 220 -14.71 -4.48 -23.43
CA HIS A 220 -15.96 -4.14 -24.11
C HIS A 220 -15.89 -4.34 -25.63
N ILE A 221 -15.38 -5.50 -26.07
CA ILE A 221 -15.25 -5.87 -27.50
C ILE A 221 -15.88 -7.22 -27.79
N HIS A 222 -16.13 -7.49 -29.07
CA HIS A 222 -16.57 -8.82 -29.51
C HIS A 222 -15.39 -9.81 -29.60
N ARG A 223 -15.67 -11.11 -29.44
CA ARG A 223 -14.67 -12.20 -29.54
C ARG A 223 -13.86 -12.18 -30.83
N THR A 224 -14.50 -11.87 -31.96
CA THR A 224 -13.81 -11.81 -33.26
C THR A 224 -12.80 -10.66 -33.30
N THR A 225 -13.12 -9.52 -32.67
CA THR A 225 -12.19 -8.41 -32.50
C THR A 225 -11.02 -8.79 -31.61
N LEU A 226 -11.25 -9.54 -30.52
CA LEU A 226 -10.15 -10.01 -29.66
C LEU A 226 -9.21 -10.94 -30.42
N TYR A 227 -9.74 -11.94 -31.14
CA TYR A 227 -8.90 -12.83 -31.95
C TYR A 227 -8.08 -12.07 -32.98
N TYR A 228 -8.73 -11.17 -33.73
CA TYR A 228 -8.03 -10.31 -34.69
C TYR A 228 -6.89 -9.52 -34.01
N ARG A 229 -7.13 -8.92 -32.84
CA ARG A 229 -6.08 -8.17 -32.12
C ARG A 229 -4.92 -9.06 -31.70
N LEU A 230 -5.20 -10.27 -31.18
CA LEU A 230 -4.17 -11.22 -30.74
C LEU A 230 -3.35 -11.76 -31.93
N GLU A 231 -4.00 -12.07 -33.05
CA GLU A 231 -3.36 -12.53 -34.28
C GLU A 231 -2.44 -11.46 -34.91
N ASN A 232 -2.81 -10.18 -34.76
CA ASN A 232 -2.06 -9.05 -35.30
C ASN A 232 -1.05 -8.44 -34.30
N LEU A 233 -0.78 -9.11 -33.18
CA LEU A 233 0.32 -8.72 -32.29
C LEU A 233 1.68 -8.92 -32.99
N PRO A 234 2.73 -8.17 -32.60
CA PRO A 234 4.09 -8.45 -33.07
C PRO A 234 4.50 -9.90 -32.79
N GLU A 235 5.31 -10.50 -33.68
CA GLU A 235 5.69 -11.92 -33.62
C GLU A 235 6.27 -12.32 -32.25
N ALA A 236 7.25 -11.58 -31.74
CA ALA A 236 7.84 -11.82 -30.42
C ALA A 236 6.81 -11.84 -29.27
N VAL A 237 5.72 -11.11 -29.40
CA VAL A 237 4.62 -11.08 -28.41
C VAL A 237 3.75 -12.33 -28.55
N ARG A 238 3.44 -12.75 -29.78
CA ARG A 238 2.68 -13.99 -30.01
C ARG A 238 3.46 -15.21 -29.53
N ASP A 239 4.76 -15.28 -29.82
CA ASP A 239 5.64 -16.37 -29.36
C ASP A 239 5.69 -16.43 -27.83
N ALA A 240 5.84 -15.26 -27.19
CA ALA A 240 5.81 -15.18 -25.74
C ALA A 240 4.44 -15.55 -25.15
N LEU A 241 3.34 -15.26 -25.86
CA LEU A 241 2.00 -15.68 -25.45
C LEU A 241 1.76 -17.17 -25.61
N ASP A 242 2.56 -17.92 -26.37
CA ASP A 242 2.45 -19.37 -26.53
C ASP A 242 3.29 -20.13 -25.48
N ASP A 243 4.45 -19.58 -25.10
CA ASP A 243 5.30 -20.15 -24.04
C ASP A 243 4.86 -19.76 -22.61
N GLY A 244 4.77 -20.73 -21.70
CA GLY A 244 4.23 -20.51 -20.36
C GLY A 244 5.05 -19.55 -19.48
N LEU A 245 6.38 -19.66 -19.54
CA LEU A 245 7.28 -18.83 -18.72
C LEU A 245 7.42 -17.43 -19.32
N ALA A 246 7.57 -17.34 -20.64
CA ALA A 246 7.62 -16.07 -21.36
C ALA A 246 6.31 -15.30 -21.18
N ARG A 247 5.15 -15.97 -21.22
CA ARG A 247 3.83 -15.37 -20.96
C ARG A 247 3.75 -14.76 -19.57
N SER A 248 4.21 -15.49 -18.56
CA SER A 248 4.24 -15.03 -17.16
C SER A 248 5.20 -13.85 -16.99
N THR A 249 6.37 -13.91 -17.63
CA THR A 249 7.38 -12.86 -17.56
C THR A 249 6.92 -11.58 -18.26
N LEU A 250 6.26 -11.71 -19.43
CA LEU A 250 5.58 -10.63 -20.13
C LEU A 250 4.55 -9.97 -19.23
N HIS A 251 3.69 -10.75 -18.58
CA HIS A 251 2.66 -10.23 -17.67
C HIS A 251 3.28 -9.40 -16.53
N LEU A 252 4.28 -9.96 -15.85
CA LEU A 252 4.98 -9.27 -14.76
C LEU A 252 5.69 -7.99 -15.23
N CYS A 253 6.30 -8.01 -16.42
CA CYS A 253 6.93 -6.83 -17.01
C CYS A 253 5.90 -5.73 -17.32
N LEU A 254 4.72 -6.08 -17.83
CA LEU A 254 3.63 -5.11 -18.05
C LEU A 254 3.14 -4.51 -16.72
N LYS A 255 3.01 -5.32 -15.66
CA LYS A 255 2.69 -4.82 -14.31
C LYS A 255 3.79 -3.93 -13.74
N LEU A 256 5.05 -4.28 -13.93
CA LEU A 256 6.19 -3.46 -13.52
C LEU A 256 6.16 -2.09 -14.18
N VAL A 257 5.95 -2.03 -15.49
CA VAL A 257 5.85 -0.75 -16.23
C VAL A 257 4.75 0.11 -15.67
N ARG A 258 3.57 -0.48 -15.42
CA ARG A 258 2.43 0.23 -14.86
C ARG A 258 2.70 0.76 -13.45
N PHE A 259 3.39 -0.03 -12.62
CA PHE A 259 3.83 0.38 -11.29
C PHE A 259 4.84 1.53 -11.32
N ARG A 260 5.84 1.45 -12.21
CA ARG A 260 6.88 2.48 -12.35
C ARG A 260 6.37 3.77 -13.00
N GLY A 261 5.51 3.67 -14.02
CA GLY A 261 4.89 4.85 -14.63
C GLY A 261 4.03 5.64 -13.63
N GLY A 262 3.36 4.97 -12.70
CA GLY A 262 2.64 5.64 -11.63
C GLY A 262 3.54 6.30 -10.56
N LEU A 263 4.78 5.82 -10.37
CA LEU A 263 5.79 6.50 -9.55
C LEU A 263 6.32 7.76 -10.25
N GLU A 264 6.61 7.67 -11.54
CA GLU A 264 7.15 8.78 -12.33
C GLU A 264 6.13 9.92 -12.46
N GLY A 265 4.87 9.60 -12.78
CA GLY A 265 3.80 10.60 -12.88
C GLY A 265 3.56 11.37 -11.56
N ARG A 266 3.82 10.75 -10.41
CA ARG A 266 3.67 11.39 -9.09
C ARG A 266 4.90 12.14 -8.60
N ARG A 267 6.07 11.91 -9.20
CA ARG A 267 7.26 12.76 -8.97
C ARG A 267 7.20 14.06 -9.78
N ALA A 268 6.49 14.04 -10.90
CA ALA A 268 6.33 15.19 -11.80
C ALA A 268 5.17 16.12 -11.42
N SER A 269 4.25 15.67 -10.54
CA SER A 269 3.12 16.44 -10.01
C SER A 269 3.43 17.04 -8.64
#